data_AF-A0A355S6S5-F1
#
_entry.id   AF-A0A355S6S5-F1
#
_cell.length_a   1.000
_cell.length_b   1.000
_cell.length_c   1.000
_cell.angle_alpha   90.00
_cell.angle_beta   90.00
_cell.angle_gamma   90.00
#
_symmetry.space_group_name_H-M   'P 1'
#
loop_
_entity.id
_entity.type
_entity.pdbx_description
1 polymer ?
#
loop_
_entity_poly.entity_id
_entity_poly.type
_entity_poly.pdbx_seq_one_letter_code
_entity_poly.pdbx_strand_id
1 'polypeptide(L)'
;LAADGQGYSLERSETGGYGGEPLHWRDSANPGGSPGLADTPPLSDWRSQFFSAEELNDLLLSGELADADNDGLPNALEYLLGSDPRTNSSRAPLEVSLVELAGQTYVELSHSLRDGVGEFSAQIERSSTLESWNEAGDTLIQISNNPNGDGTTTTTYRGSESVDPAMDLYFRIRAITTP
;
A
#
# COMPACT_ATOMS: atom_id res chain seq x y z
N LEU A 1 12.46 -28.15 28.91
CA LEU A 1 11.51 -27.16 28.35
C LEU A 1 11.57 -27.34 26.84
N ALA A 2 10.44 -27.68 26.22
CA ALA A 2 10.32 -27.75 24.76
C ALA A 2 9.97 -26.35 24.23
N ALA A 3 10.23 -26.10 22.95
CA ALA A 3 9.71 -24.90 22.29
C ALA A 3 8.16 -24.95 22.32
N ASP A 4 7.53 -23.83 22.66
CA ASP A 4 6.07 -23.70 22.81
C ASP A 4 5.32 -23.58 21.47
N GLY A 5 6.07 -23.52 20.35
CA GLY A 5 5.54 -23.45 18.99
C GLY A 5 4.90 -22.11 18.63
N GLN A 6 5.04 -21.09 19.48
CA GLN A 6 4.43 -19.76 19.28
C GLN A 6 5.47 -18.68 18.99
N GLY A 7 6.76 -19.01 19.07
CA GLY A 7 7.87 -18.09 18.76
C GLY A 7 8.36 -18.18 17.31
N TYR A 8 9.29 -17.28 16.98
CA TYR A 8 10.07 -17.36 15.74
C TYR A 8 10.90 -18.64 15.69
N SER A 9 11.04 -19.20 14.48
CA SER A 9 11.79 -20.43 14.23
C SER A 9 13.10 -20.15 13.47
N LEU A 10 14.02 -21.12 13.44
CA LEU A 10 15.28 -21.00 12.71
C LEU A 10 15.11 -21.53 11.28
N GLU A 11 15.39 -20.68 10.30
CA GLU A 11 15.16 -20.95 8.88
C GLU A 11 16.45 -20.83 8.07
N ARG A 12 16.51 -21.51 6.93
CA ARG A 12 17.67 -21.39 6.03
C ARG A 12 17.56 -20.09 5.25
N SER A 13 18.59 -19.24 5.28
CA SER A 13 18.62 -18.04 4.44
C SER A 13 19.01 -18.37 2.98
N GLU A 14 19.76 -19.46 2.77
CA GLU A 14 20.23 -19.93 1.46
C GLU A 14 20.16 -21.47 1.38
N THR A 15 19.38 -22.01 0.43
CA THR A 15 19.21 -23.47 0.28
C THR A 15 20.40 -24.15 -0.39
N GLY A 16 21.20 -23.41 -1.16
CA GLY A 16 22.38 -23.91 -1.88
C GLY A 16 23.65 -24.04 -1.03
N GLY A 17 23.68 -23.45 0.16
CA GLY A 17 24.84 -23.46 1.06
C GLY A 17 24.90 -24.66 2.03
N TYR A 18 26.04 -24.87 2.67
CA TYR A 18 26.20 -25.90 3.71
C TYR A 18 25.42 -25.53 4.99
N GLY A 19 24.72 -26.50 5.58
CA GLY A 19 23.90 -26.29 6.79
C GLY A 19 24.69 -26.05 8.08
N GLY A 20 26.01 -26.20 8.05
CA GLY A 20 26.89 -25.90 9.17
C GLY A 20 27.34 -24.43 9.24
N GLU A 21 27.03 -23.63 8.23
CA GLU A 21 27.47 -22.23 8.17
C GLU A 21 26.46 -21.31 8.88
N PRO A 22 26.86 -20.59 9.95
CA PRO A 22 25.93 -19.76 10.72
C PRO A 22 25.24 -18.66 9.90
N LEU A 23 25.86 -18.18 8.82
CA LEU A 23 25.32 -17.14 7.95
C LEU A 23 24.18 -17.65 7.04
N HIS A 24 24.03 -18.97 6.90
CA HIS A 24 22.94 -19.60 6.15
C HIS A 24 21.68 -19.82 6.98
N TRP A 25 21.61 -19.20 8.17
CA TRP A 25 20.48 -19.30 9.07
C TRP A 25 19.99 -17.91 9.47
N ARG A 26 18.67 -17.76 9.54
CA ARG A 26 18.00 -16.55 10.04
C ARG A 26 16.82 -16.94 10.92
N ASP A 27 16.31 -15.97 11.67
CA ASP A 27 14.99 -16.04 12.29
C ASP A 27 13.89 -15.98 11.22
N SER A 28 12.77 -16.65 11.50
CA SER A 28 11.60 -16.61 10.64
C SER A 28 10.97 -15.23 10.57
N ALA A 29 10.39 -14.87 9.42
CA ALA A 29 9.69 -13.59 9.29
C ALA A 29 8.43 -13.52 10.15
N ASN A 30 7.78 -14.67 10.37
CA ASN A 30 6.54 -14.80 11.15
C ASN A 30 6.68 -15.83 12.29
N PRO A 31 5.93 -15.68 13.41
CA PRO A 31 5.83 -16.71 14.43
C PRO A 31 5.33 -18.04 13.86
N GLY A 32 5.97 -19.16 14.25
CA GLY A 32 5.60 -20.49 13.77
C GLY A 32 6.04 -20.81 12.33
N GLY A 33 7.08 -20.14 11.81
CA GLY A 33 7.60 -20.24 10.43
C GLY A 33 7.99 -21.63 9.90
N SER A 34 9.05 -21.71 9.11
CA SER A 34 9.41 -22.89 8.30
C SER A 34 10.74 -23.54 8.73
N PRO A 35 10.84 -24.17 9.93
CA PRO A 35 12.11 -24.70 10.45
C PRO A 35 12.88 -25.54 9.42
N GLY A 36 14.13 -25.15 9.14
CA GLY A 36 15.02 -25.89 8.25
C GLY A 36 14.76 -25.76 6.75
N LEU A 37 13.76 -24.98 6.34
CA LEU A 37 13.53 -24.60 4.94
C LEU A 37 13.97 -23.15 4.73
N ALA A 38 14.24 -22.77 3.48
CA ALA A 38 14.30 -21.36 3.17
C ALA A 38 12.88 -20.84 3.03
N ASP A 39 12.56 -19.86 3.85
CA ASP A 39 11.42 -18.98 3.66
C ASP A 39 11.75 -18.12 2.44
N THR A 40 11.57 -18.68 1.25
CA THR A 40 10.85 -17.92 0.25
C THR A 40 9.41 -18.00 0.72
N PRO A 41 8.90 -17.04 1.52
CA PRO A 41 7.47 -16.93 1.61
C PRO A 41 7.03 -16.86 0.15
N PRO A 42 6.14 -17.74 -0.35
CA PRO A 42 5.44 -17.38 -1.56
C PRO A 42 4.93 -15.97 -1.28
N LEU A 43 5.25 -14.99 -2.15
CA LEU A 43 4.74 -13.62 -2.00
C LEU A 43 3.29 -13.78 -1.56
N SER A 44 3.04 -13.48 -0.28
CA SER A 44 1.82 -13.95 0.35
C SER A 44 0.75 -13.13 -0.31
N ASP A 45 0.01 -13.75 -1.22
CA ASP A 45 -0.97 -13.07 -2.04
C ASP A 45 -1.86 -12.25 -1.10
N TRP A 46 -1.73 -10.93 -1.17
CA TRP A 46 -2.34 -10.04 -0.19
C TRP A 46 -3.85 -10.23 -0.13
N ARG A 47 -4.44 -10.68 -1.24
CA ARG A 47 -5.86 -11.02 -1.37
C ARG A 47 -6.28 -12.10 -0.39
N SER A 48 -5.39 -13.01 0.00
CA SER A 48 -5.69 -14.06 1.00
C SER A 48 -6.04 -13.51 2.39
N GLN A 49 -5.77 -12.22 2.66
CA GLN A 49 -6.20 -11.54 3.89
C GLN A 49 -7.71 -11.21 3.87
N PHE A 50 -8.33 -11.13 2.69
CA PHE A 50 -9.70 -10.64 2.49
C PHE A 50 -10.62 -11.67 1.82
N PHE A 51 -10.05 -12.60 1.06
CA PHE A 51 -10.78 -13.57 0.24
C PHE A 51 -10.42 -15.01 0.62
N SER A 52 -11.42 -15.89 0.58
CA SER A 52 -11.24 -17.33 0.76
C SER A 52 -10.45 -17.96 -0.40
N ALA A 53 -9.93 -19.17 -0.19
CA ALA A 53 -9.18 -19.89 -1.22
C ALA A 53 -9.99 -20.12 -2.51
N GLU A 54 -11.30 -20.34 -2.39
CA GLU A 54 -12.21 -20.45 -3.53
C GLU A 54 -12.38 -19.11 -4.26
N GLU A 55 -12.58 -18.01 -3.52
CA GLU A 55 -12.75 -16.66 -4.08
C GLU A 55 -11.48 -16.14 -4.77
N LEU A 56 -10.29 -16.57 -4.32
CA LEU A 56 -9.02 -16.25 -4.99
C LEU A 56 -8.95 -16.80 -6.43
N ASN A 57 -9.76 -17.81 -6.76
CA ASN A 57 -9.87 -18.33 -8.13
C ASN A 57 -10.87 -17.54 -8.99
N ASP A 58 -11.70 -16.68 -8.39
CA ASP A 58 -12.61 -15.79 -9.11
C ASP A 58 -12.00 -14.40 -9.25
N LEU A 59 -11.32 -14.16 -10.38
CA LEU A 59 -10.67 -12.89 -10.67
C LEU A 59 -11.64 -11.72 -10.91
N LEU A 60 -12.93 -11.99 -11.16
CA LEU A 60 -13.93 -10.93 -11.27
C LEU A 60 -14.38 -10.43 -9.89
N LEU A 61 -14.10 -11.19 -8.85
CA LEU A 61 -14.34 -10.81 -7.46
C LEU A 61 -13.03 -10.35 -6.79
N SER A 62 -12.01 -11.20 -6.76
CA SER A 62 -10.78 -10.97 -6.00
C SER A 62 -9.64 -10.38 -6.82
N GLY A 63 -9.80 -10.20 -8.15
CA GLY A 63 -8.73 -9.66 -8.98
C GLY A 63 -8.32 -8.24 -8.56
N GLU A 64 -7.09 -7.84 -8.87
CA GLU A 64 -6.56 -6.50 -8.52
C GLU A 64 -7.43 -5.34 -9.04
N LEU A 65 -8.03 -5.52 -10.22
CA LEU A 65 -8.90 -4.54 -10.87
C LEU A 65 -10.39 -4.80 -10.63
N ALA A 66 -10.74 -5.84 -9.88
CA ALA A 66 -12.13 -6.08 -9.49
C ALA A 66 -12.53 -5.13 -8.35
N ASP A 67 -13.83 -4.98 -8.16
CA ASP A 67 -14.45 -4.15 -7.12
C ASP A 67 -15.40 -5.08 -6.35
N ALA A 68 -14.88 -5.70 -5.29
CA ALA A 68 -15.57 -6.80 -4.60
C ALA A 68 -16.77 -6.34 -3.76
N ASP A 69 -16.81 -5.08 -3.35
CA ASP A 69 -17.86 -4.51 -2.51
C ASP A 69 -18.72 -3.43 -3.20
N ASN A 70 -18.45 -3.17 -4.48
CA ASN A 70 -19.18 -2.28 -5.38
C ASN A 70 -19.19 -0.81 -4.92
N ASP A 71 -18.07 -0.33 -4.38
CA ASP A 71 -17.90 1.09 -4.00
C ASP A 71 -17.23 1.95 -5.09
N GLY A 72 -16.78 1.32 -6.19
CA GLY A 72 -16.11 1.95 -7.32
C GLY A 72 -14.59 2.03 -7.20
N LEU A 73 -13.99 1.49 -6.15
CA LEU A 73 -12.54 1.37 -5.99
C LEU A 73 -12.08 -0.06 -6.34
N PRO A 74 -10.97 -0.21 -7.09
CA PRO A 74 -10.40 -1.54 -7.33
C PRO A 74 -9.72 -2.10 -6.08
N ASN A 75 -9.82 -3.42 -5.87
CA ASN A 75 -9.30 -4.11 -4.69
C ASN A 75 -7.82 -3.79 -4.41
N ALA A 76 -6.96 -3.67 -5.44
CA ALA A 76 -5.55 -3.34 -5.25
C ALA A 76 -5.33 -1.90 -4.73
N LEU A 77 -6.14 -0.94 -5.18
CA LEU A 77 -6.09 0.43 -4.69
C LEU A 77 -6.55 0.49 -3.23
N GLU A 78 -7.61 -0.23 -2.91
CA GLU A 78 -8.12 -0.33 -1.54
C GLU A 78 -7.10 -0.92 -0.57
N TYR A 79 -6.49 -2.05 -0.94
CA TYR A 79 -5.44 -2.68 -0.16
C TYR A 79 -4.26 -1.72 0.09
N LEU A 80 -3.80 -1.04 -0.97
CA LEU A 80 -2.72 -0.08 -0.92
C LEU A 80 -3.04 1.11 0.00
N LEU A 81 -4.25 1.66 -0.08
CA LEU A 81 -4.67 2.81 0.73
C LEU A 81 -5.07 2.43 2.16
N GLY A 82 -5.27 1.15 2.43
CA GLY A 82 -5.60 0.63 3.75
C GLY A 82 -7.10 0.47 4.03
N SER A 83 -7.96 0.60 3.00
CA SER A 83 -9.37 0.19 3.13
C SER A 83 -9.54 -1.33 3.05
N ASP A 84 -10.77 -1.79 3.27
CA ASP A 84 -11.13 -3.21 3.24
C ASP A 84 -11.96 -3.48 1.98
N PRO A 85 -11.44 -4.25 0.99
CA PRO A 85 -12.13 -4.57 -0.27
C PRO A 85 -13.46 -5.31 -0.13
N ARG A 86 -13.84 -5.71 1.08
CA ARG A 86 -15.09 -6.42 1.35
C ARG A 86 -16.15 -5.52 1.95
N THR A 87 -15.81 -4.28 2.29
CA THR A 87 -16.63 -3.41 3.12
C THR A 87 -16.76 -2.04 2.48
N ASN A 88 -17.85 -1.81 1.75
CA ASN A 88 -18.11 -0.57 1.00
C ASN A 88 -18.00 0.73 1.85
N SER A 89 -18.29 0.65 3.15
CA SER A 89 -18.14 1.81 4.07
C SER A 89 -16.71 2.05 4.55
N SER A 90 -15.80 1.08 4.37
CA SER A 90 -14.38 1.18 4.66
C SER A 90 -13.72 1.90 3.49
N ARG A 91 -13.43 3.19 3.63
CA ARG A 91 -12.88 4.00 2.54
C ARG A 91 -11.67 4.77 3.03
N ALA A 92 -10.65 4.84 2.18
CA ALA A 92 -9.43 5.60 2.40
C ALA A 92 -9.27 6.64 1.28
N PRO A 93 -10.03 7.75 1.30
CA PRO A 93 -10.04 8.69 0.19
C PRO A 93 -8.74 9.51 0.10
N LEU A 94 -8.44 9.99 -1.10
CA LEU A 94 -7.55 11.13 -1.29
C LEU A 94 -8.28 12.40 -0.85
N GLU A 95 -7.84 13.01 0.24
CA GLU A 95 -8.31 14.30 0.69
C GLU A 95 -7.53 15.42 -0.02
N VAL A 96 -8.25 16.43 -0.51
CA VAL A 96 -7.69 17.58 -1.22
C VAL A 96 -8.22 18.85 -0.60
N SER A 97 -7.35 19.81 -0.29
CA SER A 97 -7.73 21.10 0.26
C SER A 97 -6.86 22.24 -0.28
N LEU A 98 -7.32 23.48 -0.10
CA LEU A 98 -6.55 24.69 -0.38
C LEU A 98 -6.12 25.32 0.94
N VAL A 99 -4.85 25.71 1.02
CA VAL A 99 -4.27 26.36 2.19
C VAL A 99 -3.59 27.67 1.79
N GLU A 100 -3.85 28.71 2.57
CA GLU A 100 -3.26 30.04 2.40
C GLU A 100 -1.97 30.16 3.22
N LEU A 101 -0.84 30.43 2.57
CA LEU A 101 0.45 30.69 3.20
C LEU A 101 1.07 31.95 2.63
N ALA A 102 1.35 32.93 3.51
CA ALA A 102 1.95 34.22 3.14
C ALA A 102 1.24 34.95 1.98
N GLY A 103 -0.09 34.82 1.90
CA GLY A 103 -0.92 35.47 0.86
C GLY A 103 -0.93 34.75 -0.49
N GLN A 104 -0.47 33.50 -0.54
CA GLN A 104 -0.55 32.62 -1.70
C GLN A 104 -1.32 31.34 -1.34
N THR A 105 -2.13 30.87 -2.28
CA THR A 105 -2.91 29.63 -2.14
C THR A 105 -2.11 28.43 -2.63
N TYR A 106 -2.08 27.34 -1.86
CA TYR A 106 -1.44 26.08 -2.22
C TYR A 106 -2.44 24.93 -2.12
N VAL A 107 -2.25 23.89 -2.94
CA VAL A 107 -2.96 22.63 -2.75
C VAL A 107 -2.30 21.80 -1.66
N GLU A 108 -3.09 21.19 -0.79
CA GLU A 108 -2.66 20.12 0.12
C GLU A 108 -3.43 18.84 -0.17
N LEU A 109 -2.70 17.73 -0.16
CA LEU A 109 -3.19 16.40 -0.46
C LEU A 109 -2.83 15.47 0.70
N SER A 110 -3.79 14.68 1.18
CA SER A 110 -3.52 13.63 2.17
C SER A 110 -4.18 12.33 1.79
N HIS A 111 -3.46 11.23 2.00
CA HIS A 111 -3.99 9.87 1.89
C HIS A 111 -3.23 8.95 2.83
N SER A 112 -3.88 7.85 3.21
CA SER A 112 -3.24 6.75 3.93
C SER A 112 -2.59 5.77 2.97
N LEU A 113 -1.58 5.06 3.46
CA LEU A 113 -1.01 3.86 2.84
C LEU A 113 -0.91 2.76 3.88
N ARG A 114 -1.19 1.52 3.48
CA ARG A 114 -0.93 0.35 4.32
C ARG A 114 0.59 0.15 4.45
N ASP A 115 1.05 -0.08 5.67
CA ASP A 115 2.45 -0.29 5.97
C ASP A 115 2.92 -1.64 5.42
N GLY A 116 4.14 -1.69 4.89
CA GLY A 116 4.77 -2.94 4.44
C GLY A 116 4.26 -3.48 3.10
N VAL A 117 3.42 -2.74 2.36
CA VAL A 117 3.03 -3.10 1.00
C VAL A 117 4.25 -3.08 0.09
N GLY A 118 4.56 -4.24 -0.50
CA GLY A 118 5.73 -4.43 -1.36
C GLY A 118 5.39 -4.55 -2.84
N GLU A 119 4.13 -4.90 -3.15
CA GLU A 119 3.61 -5.24 -4.48
C GLU A 119 3.08 -4.03 -5.26
N PHE A 120 2.76 -2.94 -4.55
CA PHE A 120 2.23 -1.72 -5.14
C PHE A 120 2.90 -0.48 -4.55
N SER A 121 2.91 0.58 -5.35
CA SER A 121 3.23 1.93 -4.94
C SER A 121 2.11 2.89 -5.34
N ALA A 122 1.89 3.93 -4.52
CA ALA A 122 0.91 4.97 -4.84
C ALA A 122 1.57 6.06 -5.68
N GLN A 123 0.97 6.33 -6.83
CA GLN A 123 1.35 7.42 -7.71
C GLN A 123 0.23 8.45 -7.78
N ILE A 124 0.50 9.68 -7.35
CA ILE A 124 -0.44 10.78 -7.49
C ILE A 124 -0.33 11.34 -8.91
N GLU A 125 -1.46 11.38 -9.61
CA GLU A 125 -1.59 12.00 -10.93
C GLU A 125 -2.49 13.24 -10.83
N ARG A 126 -2.23 14.22 -11.69
CA ARG A 126 -2.98 15.49 -11.78
C ARG A 126 -3.51 15.73 -13.19
N SER A 127 -4.61 16.45 -13.29
CA SER A 127 -5.22 16.88 -14.54
C SER A 127 -5.88 18.25 -14.40
N SER A 128 -5.96 19.02 -15.48
CA SER A 128 -6.80 20.23 -15.57
C SER A 128 -8.08 20.01 -16.39
N THR A 129 -8.26 18.83 -16.98
CA THR A 129 -9.39 18.54 -17.89
C THR A 129 -10.10 17.22 -17.61
N LEU A 130 -9.62 16.40 -16.67
CA LEU A 130 -10.02 15.02 -16.42
C LEU A 130 -9.73 14.02 -17.56
N GLU A 131 -9.25 14.49 -18.72
CA GLU A 131 -8.94 13.65 -19.87
C GLU A 131 -7.47 13.22 -19.90
N SER A 132 -6.57 14.18 -19.69
CA SER A 132 -5.11 13.95 -19.71
C SER A 132 -4.54 14.02 -18.31
N TRP A 133 -3.87 12.95 -17.89
CA TRP A 133 -3.31 12.79 -16.55
C TRP A 133 -1.79 12.74 -16.62
N ASN A 134 -1.13 13.51 -15.76
CA ASN A 134 0.32 13.56 -15.63
C ASN A 134 0.74 13.26 -14.19
N GLU A 135 1.93 12.72 -14.00
CA GLU A 135 2.48 12.51 -12.67
C GLU A 135 2.62 13.85 -11.91
N ALA A 136 2.22 13.86 -10.65
CA ALA A 136 2.26 15.06 -9.81
C ALA A 136 3.53 15.14 -8.93
N GLY A 137 4.38 14.11 -8.92
CA GLY A 137 5.51 13.96 -7.99
C GLY A 137 6.45 15.16 -7.95
N ASP A 138 6.82 15.71 -9.10
CA ASP A 138 7.72 16.89 -9.18
C ASP A 138 7.05 18.20 -8.75
N THR A 139 5.72 18.20 -8.60
CA THR A 139 4.92 19.38 -8.23
C THR A 139 4.45 19.34 -6.78
N LEU A 140 4.81 18.28 -6.04
CA LEU A 140 4.37 18.01 -4.68
C LEU A 140 5.57 17.81 -3.76
N ILE A 141 5.50 18.40 -2.58
CA ILE A 141 6.50 18.25 -1.51
C ILE A 141 5.81 17.56 -0.35
N GLN A 142 6.35 16.43 0.11
CA GLN A 142 5.86 15.77 1.31
C GLN A 142 6.17 16.64 2.54
N ILE A 143 5.13 17.02 3.28
CA ILE A 143 5.25 17.87 4.47
C ILE A 143 5.01 17.11 5.78
N SER A 144 4.35 15.95 5.73
CA SER A 144 4.23 15.05 6.88
C SER A 144 4.03 13.60 6.49
N ASN A 145 4.38 12.70 7.41
CA ASN A 145 4.20 11.26 7.30
C ASN A 145 4.01 10.70 8.71
N ASN A 146 2.75 10.42 9.06
CA ASN A 146 2.33 10.12 10.42
C ASN A 146 1.73 8.71 10.50
N PRO A 147 2.34 7.77 11.26
CA PRO A 147 1.74 6.46 11.50
C PRO A 147 0.42 6.59 12.29
N ASN A 148 -0.62 5.88 11.85
CA ASN A 148 -1.96 5.95 12.45
C ASN A 148 -2.14 4.94 13.62
N GLY A 149 -1.26 3.94 13.72
CA GLY A 149 -1.31 2.90 14.76
C GLY A 149 -2.23 1.72 14.45
N ASP A 150 -2.82 1.68 13.26
CA ASP A 150 -3.70 0.62 12.73
C ASP A 150 -3.05 -0.16 11.57
N GLY A 151 -1.74 0.00 11.36
CA GLY A 151 -1.01 -0.57 10.23
C GLY A 151 -1.10 0.28 8.95
N THR A 152 -1.55 1.53 9.06
CA THR A 152 -1.46 2.52 7.99
C THR A 152 -0.67 3.75 8.42
N THR A 153 -0.13 4.45 7.43
CA THR A 153 0.56 5.74 7.58
C THR A 153 -0.12 6.79 6.72
N THR A 154 -0.47 7.93 7.31
CA THR A 154 -1.02 9.09 6.59
C THR A 154 0.11 10.00 6.10
N THR A 155 0.17 10.19 4.79
CA THR A 155 1.13 11.09 4.15
C THR A 155 0.42 12.34 3.66
N THR A 156 1.03 13.50 3.92
CA THR A 156 0.51 14.79 3.45
C THR A 156 1.53 15.47 2.56
N TYR A 157 1.06 15.95 1.41
CA TYR A 157 1.83 16.69 0.43
C TYR A 157 1.28 18.10 0.28
N ARG A 158 2.14 19.05 -0.07
CA ARG A 158 1.77 20.40 -0.48
C ARG A 158 2.33 20.69 -1.87
N GLY A 159 1.59 21.44 -2.68
CA GLY A 159 2.09 21.97 -3.94
C GLY A 159 3.40 22.74 -3.77
N SER A 160 4.38 22.52 -4.65
CA SER A 160 5.63 23.28 -4.67
C SER A 160 5.44 24.72 -5.15
N GLU A 161 4.36 24.98 -5.90
CA GLU A 161 3.96 26.28 -6.41
C GLU A 161 2.55 26.63 -5.95
N SER A 162 2.27 27.94 -5.88
CA SER A 162 0.92 28.43 -5.60
C SER A 162 -0.01 28.16 -6.78
N VAL A 163 -1.30 27.97 -6.50
CA VAL A 163 -2.34 27.75 -7.50
C VAL A 163 -3.29 28.94 -7.58
N ASP A 164 -3.90 29.14 -8.75
CA ASP A 164 -5.06 30.02 -8.89
C ASP A 164 -6.31 29.22 -8.51
N PRO A 165 -7.03 29.57 -7.43
CA PRO A 165 -8.22 28.85 -6.99
C PRO A 165 -9.40 28.96 -7.98
N ALA A 166 -9.33 29.84 -8.98
CA ALA A 166 -10.33 29.92 -10.05
C ALA A 166 -10.11 28.90 -11.18
N MET A 167 -8.97 28.20 -11.18
CA MET A 167 -8.63 27.19 -12.18
C MET A 167 -8.97 25.79 -11.67
N ASP A 168 -9.52 24.96 -12.55
CA ASP A 168 -9.78 23.56 -12.25
C ASP A 168 -8.49 22.75 -12.18
N LEU A 169 -8.31 22.03 -11.08
CA LEU A 169 -7.20 21.09 -10.87
C LEU A 169 -7.72 19.85 -10.16
N TYR A 170 -7.51 18.69 -10.77
CA TYR A 170 -8.00 17.39 -10.33
C TYR A 170 -6.82 16.49 -9.98
N PHE A 171 -7.03 15.64 -8.97
CA PHE A 171 -6.03 14.66 -8.52
C PHE A 171 -6.65 13.27 -8.41
N ARG A 172 -5.83 12.25 -8.66
CA ARG A 172 -6.17 10.86 -8.38
C ARG A 172 -4.95 10.10 -7.91
N ILE A 173 -5.17 8.98 -7.23
CA ILE A 173 -4.14 8.01 -6.90
C ILE A 173 -4.25 6.85 -7.88
N ARG A 174 -3.11 6.42 -8.40
CA ARG A 174 -2.95 5.22 -9.20
C ARG A 174 -2.05 4.25 -8.45
N ALA A 175 -2.54 3.03 -8.23
CA ALA A 175 -1.69 1.94 -7.77
C ALA A 175 -0.83 1.45 -8.93
N ILE A 176 0.49 1.40 -8.74
CA ILE A 176 1.47 0.92 -9.71
C ILE A 176 2.12 -0.34 -9.14
N THR A 177 2.04 -1.43 -9.89
CA THR A 177 2.72 -2.68 -9.54
C THR A 177 4.23 -2.46 -9.50
N THR A 178 4.86 -2.92 -8.43
CA THR A 178 6.32 -2.92 -8.29
C THR A 178 6.89 -4.20 -8.93
N PRO A 179 7.98 -4.09 -9.70
CA PRO A 179 8.62 -5.24 -10.34
C PRO A 179 9.44 -6.11 -9.40
#